data_AF-A0A2T3LFU9-F1
#
_entry.id   AF-A0A2T3LFU9-F1
#
_cell.length_a   1.000
_cell.length_b   1.000
_cell.length_c   1.000
_cell.angle_alpha   90.00
_cell.angle_beta   90.00
_cell.angle_gamma   90.00
#
_symmetry.space_group_name_H-M   'P 1'
#
loop_
_entity.id
_entity.type
_entity.pdbx_description
1 polymer ?
#
loop_
_entity_poly.entity_id
_entity_poly.type
_entity_poly.pdbx_seq_one_letter_code
_entity_poly.pdbx_strand_id
1 'polypeptide(L)'
;QSGQPSGQRVHKPFKFTVALNKAVPLMYNSLASGEMLPSVELKWYRTSVEGKQEHYFTTTLTDATIVDINTHMPHCQDSSKEDFTQLIEVSMAYRAINWDHTVSGTSGADDWRAPLEA
;
A
#
# COMPACT_ATOMS: atom_id res chain seq x y z
N GLN A 1 20.75 -20.17 -19.03
CA GLN A 1 19.79 -19.11 -18.65
C GLN A 1 20.56 -17.80 -18.63
N SER A 2 20.24 -16.82 -19.49
CA SER A 2 21.10 -15.67 -19.80
C SER A 2 21.07 -14.51 -18.78
N GLY A 3 20.32 -14.61 -17.67
CA GLY A 3 20.30 -13.61 -16.59
C GLY A 3 19.76 -12.22 -16.97
N GLN A 4 19.46 -11.98 -18.25
CA GLN A 4 18.93 -10.72 -18.76
C GLN A 4 17.42 -10.64 -18.56
N PRO A 5 16.87 -9.47 -18.19
CA PRO A 5 15.43 -9.27 -18.07
C PRO A 5 14.75 -9.47 -19.43
N SER A 6 13.77 -10.37 -19.48
CA SER A 6 13.09 -10.78 -20.71
C SER A 6 11.70 -10.14 -20.90
N GLY A 7 11.35 -9.13 -20.10
CA GLY A 7 10.05 -8.47 -20.16
C GLY A 7 9.98 -7.20 -19.31
N GLN A 8 8.89 -6.44 -19.46
CA GLN A 8 8.63 -5.29 -18.60
C GLN A 8 8.38 -5.74 -17.15
N ARG A 9 8.72 -4.89 -16.18
CA ARG A 9 8.39 -5.12 -14.77
C ARG A 9 6.88 -5.36 -14.60
N VAL A 10 6.50 -6.25 -13.69
CA VAL A 10 5.10 -6.52 -13.34
C VAL A 10 4.91 -6.15 -11.87
N HIS A 11 4.15 -5.10 -11.60
CA HIS A 11 3.84 -4.69 -10.24
C HIS A 11 2.81 -5.64 -9.64
N LYS A 12 3.09 -6.13 -8.43
CA LYS A 12 2.08 -6.80 -7.60
C LYS A 12 1.27 -5.74 -6.85
N PRO A 13 0.02 -6.05 -6.46
CA PRO A 13 -0.81 -5.13 -5.72
C PRO A 13 -0.13 -4.65 -4.44
N PHE A 14 -0.28 -3.37 -4.13
CA PHE A 14 0.05 -2.82 -2.83
C PHE A 14 -0.97 -3.31 -1.80
N LYS A 15 -0.50 -3.77 -0.63
CA LYS A 15 -1.36 -4.31 0.42
C LYS A 15 -1.14 -3.58 1.73
N PHE A 16 -2.22 -3.17 2.37
CA PHE A 16 -2.19 -2.61 3.71
C PHE A 16 -3.33 -3.19 4.55
N THR A 17 -3.14 -3.26 5.87
CA THR A 17 -4.13 -3.79 6.80
C THR A 17 -4.61 -2.72 7.75
N VAL A 18 -5.92 -2.60 7.90
CA VAL A 18 -6.57 -1.72 8.89
C VAL A 18 -7.58 -2.51 9.71
N ALA A 19 -7.95 -1.98 10.88
CA ALA A 19 -9.12 -2.47 11.61
C ALA A 19 -10.42 -2.01 10.94
N LEU A 20 -11.54 -2.64 11.31
CA LEU A 20 -12.86 -2.15 10.93
C LEU A 20 -13.06 -0.70 11.40
N ASN A 21 -13.29 0.20 10.45
CA ASN A 21 -13.47 1.62 10.72
C ASN A 21 -14.45 2.24 9.72
N LYS A 22 -14.70 3.55 9.86
CA LYS A 22 -15.64 4.31 9.01
C LYS A 22 -15.34 4.23 7.51
N ALA A 23 -14.08 4.07 7.11
CA ALA A 23 -13.69 4.03 5.70
C ALA A 23 -13.96 2.68 5.04
N VAL A 24 -14.10 1.58 5.80
CA VAL A 24 -14.25 0.23 5.24
C VAL A 24 -15.47 0.10 4.30
N PRO A 25 -16.69 0.56 4.65
CA PRO A 25 -17.81 0.53 3.72
C PRO A 25 -17.56 1.33 2.43
N LEU A 26 -16.82 2.45 2.53
CA LEU A 26 -16.45 3.26 1.36
C LEU A 26 -15.45 2.52 0.46
N MET A 27 -14.47 1.83 1.04
CA MET A 27 -13.52 1.01 0.30
C MET A 27 -14.22 -0.15 -0.44
N TYR A 28 -15.26 -0.76 0.16
CA TYR A 28 -16.08 -1.76 -0.54
C TYR A 28 -16.86 -1.17 -1.71
N ASN A 29 -17.37 0.06 -1.60
CA ASN A 29 -18.01 0.75 -2.74
C ASN A 29 -17.00 0.99 -3.86
N SER A 30 -15.79 1.45 -3.54
CA SER A 30 -14.73 1.67 -4.53
C SER A 30 -14.31 0.35 -5.20
N LEU A 31 -14.17 -0.74 -4.43
CA LEU A 31 -13.92 -2.08 -4.96
C LEU A 31 -15.02 -2.53 -5.92
N ALA A 32 -16.30 -2.45 -5.51
CA ALA A 32 -17.42 -2.97 -6.30
C ALA A 32 -17.69 -2.17 -7.58
N SER A 33 -17.40 -0.87 -7.56
CA SER A 33 -17.58 0.02 -8.71
C SER A 33 -16.36 0.13 -9.62
N GLY A 34 -15.19 -0.35 -9.19
CA GLY A 34 -13.93 -0.11 -9.87
C GLY A 34 -13.51 1.37 -9.82
N GLU A 35 -13.90 2.09 -8.76
CA GLU A 35 -13.55 3.50 -8.58
C GLU A 35 -12.03 3.69 -8.55
N MET A 36 -11.57 4.67 -9.32
CA MET A 36 -10.18 5.08 -9.35
C MET A 36 -9.94 6.15 -8.29
N LEU A 37 -9.03 5.85 -7.37
CA LEU A 37 -8.57 6.74 -6.32
C LEU A 37 -7.39 7.56 -6.86
N PRO A 38 -7.53 8.89 -7.04
CA PRO A 38 -6.51 9.70 -7.71
C PRO A 38 -5.15 9.69 -7.00
N SER A 39 -5.15 9.66 -5.68
CA SER A 39 -3.95 9.62 -4.85
C SER A 39 -4.17 8.79 -3.59
N VAL A 40 -3.18 7.96 -3.27
CA VAL A 40 -3.08 7.22 -2.02
C VAL A 40 -1.69 7.46 -1.45
N GLU A 41 -1.62 8.05 -0.26
CA GLU A 41 -0.35 8.32 0.42
C GLU A 41 -0.19 7.44 1.66
N LEU A 42 0.82 6.58 1.65
CA LEU A 42 1.29 5.89 2.85
C LEU A 42 2.50 6.64 3.43
N LYS A 43 2.38 7.06 4.69
CA LYS A 43 3.44 7.71 5.45
C LYS A 43 4.00 6.74 6.47
N TRP A 44 5.30 6.47 6.37
CA TRP A 44 6.01 5.58 7.27
C TRP A 44 6.64 6.39 8.40
N TYR A 45 6.37 5.95 9.63
CA TYR A 45 6.87 6.59 10.83
C TYR A 45 7.87 5.69 11.55
N ARG A 46 8.85 6.31 12.20
CA ARG A 46 9.77 5.65 13.12
C ARG A 46 10.05 6.54 14.33
N THR A 47 10.58 5.95 15.39
CA THR A 47 11.07 6.71 16.55
C THR A 47 12.42 7.34 16.22
N SER A 48 12.51 8.67 16.30
CA SER A 48 13.74 9.42 16.11
C SER A 48 14.70 9.29 17.30
N VAL A 49 15.93 9.79 17.14
CA VAL A 49 16.92 9.87 18.23
C VAL A 49 16.45 10.71 19.42
N GLU A 50 15.49 11.62 19.20
CA GLU A 50 14.86 12.45 20.24
C GLU A 50 13.69 11.74 20.95
N GLY A 51 13.38 10.50 20.57
CA GLY A 51 12.24 9.75 21.10
C GLY A 51 10.88 10.17 20.55
N LYS A 52 10.84 10.97 19.47
CA LYS A 52 9.59 11.43 18.83
C LYS A 52 9.27 10.60 17.60
N GLN A 53 8.00 10.50 17.23
CA GLN A 53 7.61 9.92 15.95
C GLN A 53 7.98 10.86 14.82
N GLU A 54 8.83 10.40 13.90
CA GLU A 54 9.21 11.14 12.70
C GLU A 54 8.72 10.42 11.44
N HIS A 55 8.19 11.20 10.51
CA HIS A 55 7.85 10.73 9.17
C HIS A 55 9.12 10.73 8.31
N TYR A 56 9.60 9.54 7.94
CA TYR A 56 10.88 9.39 7.25
C TYR A 56 10.77 8.92 5.79
N PHE A 57 9.61 8.39 5.41
CA PHE A 57 9.40 7.84 4.07
C PHE A 57 7.94 7.94 3.64
N THR A 58 7.68 8.28 2.39
CA THR A 58 6.36 8.28 1.76
C THR A 58 6.32 7.31 0.59
N THR A 59 5.23 6.57 0.48
CA THR A 59 4.86 5.84 -0.74
C THR A 59 3.56 6.41 -1.27
N THR A 60 3.60 6.98 -2.47
CA THR A 60 2.42 7.59 -3.11
C THR A 60 2.02 6.75 -4.31
N LEU A 61 0.76 6.35 -4.37
CA LEU A 61 0.16 5.69 -5.53
C LEU A 61 -0.72 6.69 -6.26
N THR A 62 -0.59 6.73 -7.59
CA THR A 62 -1.42 7.58 -8.46
C THR A 62 -2.36 6.73 -9.28
N ASP A 63 -3.62 7.17 -9.37
CA ASP A 63 -4.70 6.46 -10.08
C ASP A 63 -4.81 5.00 -9.65
N ALA A 64 -4.95 4.79 -8.34
CA ALA A 64 -5.04 3.47 -7.73
C ALA A 64 -6.45 2.91 -7.76
N THR A 65 -6.61 1.60 -7.90
CA THR A 65 -7.91 0.91 -7.83
C THR A 65 -7.81 -0.22 -6.83
N ILE A 66 -8.86 -0.39 -6.01
CA ILE A 66 -8.92 -1.53 -5.09
C ILE A 66 -9.27 -2.77 -5.90
N VAL A 67 -8.44 -3.81 -5.79
CA VAL A 67 -8.60 -5.07 -6.54
C VAL A 67 -9.10 -6.22 -5.67
N ASP A 68 -8.89 -6.14 -4.35
CA ASP A 68 -9.35 -7.15 -3.40
C ASP A 68 -9.44 -6.56 -1.99
N ILE A 69 -10.39 -7.06 -1.19
CA ILE A 69 -10.48 -6.78 0.25
C ILE A 69 -10.70 -8.10 0.97
N ASN A 70 -9.71 -8.51 1.76
CA ASN A 70 -9.79 -9.70 2.60
C ASN A 70 -10.08 -9.29 4.05
N THR A 71 -11.28 -9.65 4.53
CA THR A 71 -11.71 -9.41 5.91
C THR A 71 -11.57 -10.68 6.73
N HIS A 72 -10.71 -10.63 7.74
CA HIS A 72 -10.47 -11.74 8.64
C HIS A 72 -10.62 -11.32 10.10
N MET A 73 -11.32 -12.14 10.88
CA MET A 73 -11.38 -12.04 12.33
C MET A 73 -10.76 -13.31 12.94
N PRO A 74 -9.71 -13.18 13.77
CA PRO A 74 -9.13 -14.32 14.47
C PRO A 74 -10.14 -15.10 15.31
N HIS A 75 -9.83 -16.36 15.58
CA HIS A 75 -10.68 -17.24 16.38
C HIS A 75 -10.69 -16.80 17.86
N CYS A 76 -11.86 -16.55 18.42
CA CYS A 76 -11.99 -15.97 19.77
C CYS A 76 -11.47 -16.86 20.92
N GLN A 77 -11.25 -18.15 20.70
CA GLN A 77 -10.69 -19.07 21.71
C GLN A 77 -9.17 -19.25 21.58
N ASP A 78 -8.53 -18.65 20.56
CA ASP A 78 -7.09 -18.74 20.35
C ASP A 78 -6.39 -17.66 21.17
N SER A 79 -5.84 -18.04 22.33
CA SER A 79 -5.19 -17.11 23.25
C SER A 79 -3.96 -16.41 22.65
N SER A 80 -3.37 -17.00 21.60
CA SER A 80 -2.22 -16.39 20.90
C SER A 80 -2.60 -15.17 20.05
N LYS A 81 -3.89 -14.91 19.86
CA LYS A 81 -4.42 -13.83 19.02
C LYS A 81 -5.34 -12.86 19.77
N GLU A 82 -5.30 -12.86 21.11
CA GLU A 82 -6.16 -12.03 21.95
C GLU A 82 -5.99 -10.52 21.70
N ASP A 83 -4.78 -10.08 21.35
CA ASP A 83 -4.48 -8.67 21.08
C ASP A 83 -5.02 -8.18 19.72
N PHE A 84 -5.42 -9.10 18.84
CA PHE A 84 -5.93 -8.74 17.52
C PHE A 84 -7.44 -8.49 17.54
N THR A 85 -7.86 -7.51 16.74
CA THR A 85 -9.28 -7.29 16.42
C THR A 85 -9.58 -7.82 15.02
N GLN A 86 -10.34 -7.10 14.20
CA GLN A 86 -10.53 -7.43 12.80
C GLN A 86 -9.37 -6.92 11.97
N LEU A 87 -8.97 -7.72 10.98
CA LEU A 87 -7.89 -7.40 10.06
C LEU A 87 -8.50 -7.30 8.66
N ILE A 88 -8.54 -6.09 8.13
CA ILE A 88 -9.04 -5.78 6.78
C ILE A 88 -7.83 -5.51 5.90
N GLU A 89 -7.40 -6.52 5.14
CA GLU A 89 -6.33 -6.38 4.15
C GLU A 89 -6.93 -5.84 2.85
N VAL A 90 -6.50 -4.65 2.43
CA VAL A 90 -6.92 -4.00 1.20
C VAL A 90 -5.78 -4.09 0.19
N SER A 91 -6.09 -4.62 -1.00
CA SER A 91 -5.15 -4.74 -2.11
C SER A 91 -5.45 -3.69 -3.18
N MET A 92 -4.44 -2.98 -3.65
CA MET A 92 -4.57 -1.92 -4.63
C MET A 92 -3.64 -2.14 -5.83
N ALA A 93 -4.20 -2.09 -7.04
CA ALA A 93 -3.43 -1.84 -8.24
C ALA A 93 -3.27 -0.34 -8.43
N TYR A 94 -2.28 0.08 -9.20
CA TYR A 94 -1.97 1.49 -9.43
C TYR A 94 -1.29 1.68 -10.77
N ARG A 95 -1.40 2.90 -11.30
CA ARG A 95 -0.76 3.27 -12.56
C ARG A 95 0.69 3.72 -12.36
N ALA A 96 0.90 4.53 -11.34
CA ALA A 96 2.22 5.06 -10.99
C ALA A 96 2.44 4.99 -9.49
N ILE A 97 3.71 4.89 -9.11
CA ILE A 97 4.16 4.83 -7.72
C ILE A 97 5.38 5.72 -7.55
N ASN A 98 5.41 6.47 -6.46
CA ASN A 98 6.55 7.28 -6.04
C ASN A 98 6.98 6.86 -4.64
N TRP A 99 8.29 6.68 -4.47
CA TRP A 99 8.94 6.41 -3.20
C TRP A 99 9.82 7.60 -2.85
N ASP A 100 9.60 8.18 -1.69
CA ASP A 100 10.34 9.35 -1.22
C ASP A 100 10.88 9.11 0.18
N HIS A 101 12.20 9.14 0.35
CA HIS A 101 12.83 9.11 1.66
C HIS A 101 13.09 10.54 2.13
N THR A 102 12.09 11.15 2.76
CA THR A 102 12.07 12.56 3.16
C THR A 102 13.29 13.00 3.96
N VAL A 103 13.81 12.14 4.85
CA VAL A 103 14.97 12.46 5.71
C VAL A 103 16.31 12.37 4.96
N SER A 104 16.40 11.58 3.90
CA SER A 104 17.63 11.35 3.14
C SER A 104 17.64 12.05 1.78
N GLY A 105 16.49 12.61 1.35
CA GLY A 105 16.33 13.35 0.10
C GLY A 105 16.36 12.48 -1.16
N THR A 106 16.40 11.15 -1.03
CA THR A 106 16.40 10.23 -2.17
C THR A 106 14.98 9.86 -2.56
N SER A 107 14.70 9.82 -3.85
CA SER A 107 13.41 9.40 -4.39
C SER A 107 13.57 8.45 -5.57
N GLY A 108 12.50 7.71 -5.85
CA GLY A 108 12.37 6.87 -7.03
C GLY A 108 10.91 6.84 -7.46
N ALA A 109 10.66 6.70 -8.76
CA ALA A 109 9.31 6.65 -9.29
C ALA A 109 9.22 5.64 -10.43
N ASP A 110 8.04 5.09 -10.64
CA ASP A 110 7.70 4.32 -11.82
C ASP A 110 6.28 4.70 -12.30
N ASP A 111 6.10 4.78 -13.61
CA ASP A 111 4.81 5.07 -14.26
C ASP A 111 4.62 4.14 -15.46
N TRP A 112 3.49 3.44 -15.50
CA TRP A 112 3.16 2.58 -16.63
C TRP A 112 2.96 3.35 -17.95
N ARG A 113 2.59 4.63 -17.88
CA ARG A 113 2.41 5.49 -19.08
C ARG A 113 3.72 6.07 -19.60
N ALA A 114 4.76 6.13 -18.78
CA ALA A 114 6.05 6.69 -19.14
C ALA A 114 7.17 5.72 -18.69
N PRO A 115 7.26 4.52 -19.30
CA PRO A 115 8.35 3.61 -18.98
C PRO A 115 9.68 4.30 -19.33
N LEU A 116 10.63 4.29 -18.40
CA LEU A 116 11.99 4.72 -18.68
C LEU A 116 12.55 3.79 -19.77
N GLU A 117 12.93 4.35 -20.93
CA GLU A 117 13.60 3.57 -21.98
C GLU A 117 14.93 3.03 -21.41
N ALA A 118 15.20 1.75 -21.68
CA ALA A 118 16.37 1.03 -21.20
C ALA A 118 17.63 1.34 -22.01
#